data_AF-A0AAE5XIH6-F1
#
_entry.id   AF-A0AAE5XIH6-F1
#
_cell.length_a   1.000
_cell.length_b   1.000
_cell.length_c   1.000
_cell.angle_alpha   90.00
_cell.angle_beta   90.00
_cell.angle_gamma   90.00
#
_symmetry.space_group_name_H-M   'P 1'
#
loop_
_entity.id
_entity.type
_entity.pdbx_description
1 polymer ?
#
loop_
_entity_poly.entity_id
_entity_poly.type
_entity_poly.pdbx_seq_one_letter_code
_entity_poly.pdbx_strand_id
1 'polypeptide(L)'
;MQSYFGNFADQAKHMYEPVGKIGSLVVSNLERVAEFQMDAAKSYADLTMKQWKDIADIKDVESLKNFAAGQAELASEISKKWVEDMKVLGDMGIEFKDEVEKILATSRNGADKPAGKTGA
;
A
#
# COMPACT_ATOMS: atom_id res chain seq x y z
N MET A 1 -13.12 44.16 -13.04
CA MET A 1 -12.79 43.12 -14.04
C MET A 1 -11.66 42.19 -13.58
N GLN A 2 -10.54 42.70 -13.04
CA GLN A 2 -9.42 41.85 -12.52
C GLN A 2 -9.83 40.84 -11.42
N SER A 3 -10.71 41.21 -10.48
CA SER A 3 -11.17 40.30 -9.41
C SER A 3 -11.98 39.10 -9.93
N TYR A 4 -12.71 39.25 -11.05
CA TYR A 4 -13.49 38.16 -11.64
C TYR A 4 -12.59 37.14 -12.36
N PHE A 5 -11.53 37.61 -13.03
CA PHE A 5 -10.54 36.72 -13.66
C PHE A 5 -9.68 35.96 -12.64
N GLY A 6 -9.30 36.61 -11.53
CA GLY A 6 -8.58 35.95 -10.43
C GLY A 6 -9.40 34.85 -9.76
N ASN A 7 -10.65 35.15 -9.40
CA ASN A 7 -11.55 34.16 -8.79
C ASN A 7 -11.85 32.97 -9.72
N PHE A 8 -11.98 33.20 -11.03
CA PHE A 8 -12.16 32.13 -12.00
C PHE A 8 -10.92 31.24 -12.15
N ALA A 9 -9.73 31.84 -12.19
CA ALA A 9 -8.47 31.08 -12.25
C ALA A 9 -8.24 30.22 -11.00
N ASP A 10 -8.54 30.76 -9.81
CA ASP A 10 -8.46 30.01 -8.55
C ASP A 10 -9.49 28.89 -8.48
N GLN A 11 -10.72 29.14 -8.94
CA GLN A 11 -11.78 28.14 -9.00
C GLN A 11 -11.46 27.02 -9.99
N ALA A 12 -10.89 27.34 -11.16
CA ALA A 12 -10.39 26.35 -12.11
C ALA A 12 -9.25 25.53 -11.50
N LYS A 13 -8.29 26.17 -10.81
CA LYS A 13 -7.19 25.47 -10.14
C LYS A 13 -7.67 24.47 -9.09
N HIS A 14 -8.65 24.85 -8.26
CA HIS A 14 -9.26 23.94 -7.28
C HIS A 14 -10.02 22.77 -7.90
N MET A 15 -10.47 22.89 -9.15
CA MET A 15 -11.19 21.83 -9.85
C MET A 15 -10.25 20.77 -10.45
N TYR A 16 -9.00 21.14 -10.81
CA TYR A 16 -8.01 20.24 -11.43
C TYR A 16 -6.95 19.70 -10.45
N GLU A 17 -6.66 20.41 -9.36
CA GLU A 17 -5.75 19.97 -8.30
C GLU A 17 -6.05 18.55 -7.75
N PRO A 18 -7.31 18.12 -7.56
CA PRO A 18 -7.63 16.80 -7.01
C PRO A 18 -7.24 15.68 -7.95
N VAL A 19 -7.40 15.89 -9.27
CA VAL A 19 -7.04 14.92 -10.30
C VAL A 19 -5.54 14.65 -10.31
N GLY A 20 -4.71 15.71 -10.19
CA GLY A 20 -3.26 15.57 -10.08
C GLY A 20 -2.82 14.82 -8.83
N LYS A 21 -3.46 15.11 -7.68
CA LYS A 21 -3.17 14.41 -6.41
C LYS A 21 -3.56 12.94 -6.46
N ILE A 22 -4.71 12.60 -7.04
CA ILE A 22 -5.12 11.20 -7.24
C ILE A 22 -4.13 10.47 -8.17
N GLY A 23 -3.68 11.13 -9.25
CA GLY A 23 -2.66 10.56 -10.14
C GLY A 23 -1.36 10.23 -9.40
N SER A 24 -0.87 11.15 -8.57
CA SER A 24 0.31 10.92 -7.72
C SER A 24 0.09 9.79 -6.71
N LEU A 25 -1.10 9.71 -6.11
CA LEU A 25 -1.46 8.65 -5.17
C LEU A 25 -1.43 7.27 -5.84
N VAL A 26 -1.95 7.15 -7.07
CA VAL A 26 -1.89 5.90 -7.85
C VAL A 26 -0.45 5.47 -8.09
N VAL A 27 0.43 6.40 -8.50
CA VAL A 27 1.85 6.08 -8.72
C VAL A 27 2.51 5.57 -7.43
N SER A 28 2.31 6.28 -6.31
CA SER A 28 2.87 5.86 -5.01
C SER A 28 2.35 4.49 -4.56
N ASN A 29 1.08 4.19 -4.85
CA ASN A 29 0.54 2.87 -4.55
C ASN A 29 1.12 1.76 -5.43
N LEU A 30 1.43 2.05 -6.69
CA LEU A 30 2.13 1.10 -7.56
C LEU A 30 3.54 0.82 -7.06
N GLU A 31 4.25 1.83 -6.56
CA GLU A 31 5.56 1.67 -5.92
C GLU A 31 5.46 0.76 -4.69
N ARG A 32 4.50 1.00 -3.79
CA ARG A 32 4.28 0.12 -2.62
C ARG A 32 3.92 -1.31 -2.99
N VAL A 33 3.10 -1.52 -4.01
CA VAL A 33 2.79 -2.86 -4.50
C VAL A 33 4.03 -3.54 -5.06
N ALA A 34 4.90 -2.80 -5.75
CA ALA A 34 6.17 -3.33 -6.27
C ALA A 34 7.14 -3.69 -5.13
N GLU A 35 7.25 -2.85 -4.10
CA GLU A 35 8.01 -3.14 -2.88
C GLU A 35 7.49 -4.40 -2.19
N PHE A 36 6.17 -4.49 -2.01
CA PHE A 36 5.52 -5.68 -1.46
C PHE A 36 5.84 -6.96 -2.26
N GLN A 37 5.77 -6.91 -3.58
CA GLN A 37 6.12 -8.07 -4.42
C GLN A 37 7.59 -8.47 -4.27
N MET A 38 8.50 -7.50 -4.15
CA MET A 38 9.92 -7.77 -3.96
C MET A 38 10.21 -8.38 -2.59
N ASP A 39 9.57 -7.87 -1.54
CA ASP A 39 9.70 -8.39 -0.17
C ASP A 39 9.10 -9.81 -0.04
N ALA A 40 7.95 -10.04 -0.66
CA ALA A 40 7.37 -11.36 -0.76
C ALA A 40 8.33 -12.33 -1.44
N ALA A 41 8.85 -11.98 -2.63
CA ALA A 41 9.79 -12.81 -3.38
C ALA A 41 11.06 -13.14 -2.58
N LYS A 42 11.65 -12.13 -1.92
CA LYS A 42 12.83 -12.32 -1.07
C LYS A 42 12.54 -13.30 0.07
N SER A 43 11.42 -13.10 0.75
CA SER A 43 11.05 -13.95 1.88
C SER A 43 10.79 -15.41 1.48
N TYR A 44 10.16 -15.67 0.33
CA TYR A 44 10.01 -17.03 -0.18
C TYR A 44 11.35 -17.65 -0.61
N ALA A 45 12.26 -16.85 -1.18
CA ALA A 45 13.62 -17.30 -1.47
C ALA A 45 14.37 -17.67 -0.19
N ASP A 46 14.26 -16.87 0.87
CA ASP A 46 14.87 -17.15 2.17
C ASP A 46 14.32 -18.45 2.79
N LEU A 47 13.01 -18.69 2.72
CA LEU A 47 12.38 -19.96 3.14
C LEU A 47 12.93 -21.16 2.35
N THR A 48 13.12 -21.00 1.05
CA THR A 48 13.65 -22.06 0.18
C THR A 48 15.12 -22.35 0.48
N MET A 49 15.93 -21.31 0.67
CA MET A 49 17.34 -21.43 1.03
C MET A 49 17.54 -22.09 2.40
N LYS A 50 16.67 -21.76 3.37
CA LYS A 50 16.63 -22.44 4.67
C LYS A 50 16.38 -23.93 4.49
N GLN A 51 15.39 -24.31 3.70
CA GLN A 51 15.11 -25.72 3.42
C GLN A 51 16.24 -26.44 2.68
N TRP A 52 16.90 -25.79 1.72
CA TRP A 52 18.07 -26.37 1.05
C TRP A 52 19.22 -26.64 2.01
N LYS A 53 19.45 -25.74 2.96
CA LYS A 53 20.44 -25.95 4.02
C LYS A 53 20.06 -27.14 4.91
N ASP A 54 18.80 -27.21 5.33
CA ASP A 54 18.31 -28.30 6.17
C ASP A 54 18.44 -29.66 5.46
N ILE A 55 18.25 -29.71 4.14
CA ILE A 55 18.49 -30.91 3.32
C ILE A 55 19.98 -31.26 3.24
N ALA A 56 20.85 -30.26 3.02
CA ALA A 56 22.30 -30.47 2.90
C ALA A 56 22.92 -30.99 4.21
N ASP A 57 22.28 -30.73 5.35
CA ASP A 57 22.71 -31.19 6.67
C ASP A 57 22.23 -32.62 7.01
N ILE A 58 21.42 -33.27 6.16
CA ILE A 58 21.00 -34.67 6.33
C ILE A 58 22.18 -35.62 6.05
N LYS A 59 22.64 -36.32 7.08
CA LYS A 59 23.80 -37.24 7.01
C LYS A 59 23.49 -38.63 7.55
N ASP A 60 22.38 -38.79 8.27
CA ASP A 60 21.99 -40.00 8.98
C ASP A 60 20.47 -40.01 9.29
N VAL A 61 19.99 -41.09 9.92
CA VAL A 61 18.57 -41.28 10.24
C VAL A 61 18.07 -40.27 11.27
N GLU A 62 18.95 -39.77 12.15
CA GLU A 62 18.60 -38.78 13.18
C GLU A 62 18.35 -37.40 12.55
N SER A 63 19.26 -36.95 11.69
CA SER A 63 19.10 -35.72 10.90
C SER A 63 17.90 -35.78 9.94
N LEU A 64 17.59 -36.96 9.36
CA LEU A 64 16.37 -37.16 8.58
C LEU A 64 15.11 -37.00 9.44
N LYS A 65 15.11 -37.52 10.67
CA LYS A 65 13.98 -37.39 11.60
C LYS A 65 13.78 -35.94 12.04
N ASN A 66 14.88 -35.21 12.25
CA ASN A 66 14.86 -33.78 12.58
C ASN A 66 14.31 -32.94 11.41
N PHE A 67 14.72 -33.24 10.18
CA PHE A 67 14.16 -32.63 8.97
C PHE A 67 12.65 -32.88 8.85
N ALA A 68 12.20 -34.12 9.10
CA ALA A 68 10.79 -34.47 9.08
C ALA A 68 9.97 -33.74 10.18
N ALA A 69 10.56 -33.54 11.36
CA ALA A 69 9.95 -32.75 12.43
C ALA A 69 9.82 -31.26 12.05
N GLY A 70 10.80 -30.72 11.32
CA GLY A 70 10.81 -29.32 10.84
C GLY A 70 9.76 -29.00 9.77
N GLN A 71 9.14 -30.01 9.14
CA GLN A 71 8.08 -29.78 8.13
C GLN A 71 6.84 -29.09 8.71
N ALA A 72 6.49 -29.37 9.96
CA ALA A 72 5.37 -28.70 10.64
C ALA A 72 5.70 -27.22 10.93
N GLU A 73 6.94 -26.91 11.28
CA GLU A 73 7.41 -25.53 11.46
C GLU A 73 7.42 -24.76 10.14
N LEU A 74 7.89 -25.37 9.05
CA LEU A 74 7.82 -24.77 7.72
C LEU A 74 6.38 -24.42 7.32
N ALA A 75 5.43 -25.34 7.54
CA ALA A 75 4.02 -25.09 7.26
C ALA A 75 3.47 -23.92 8.12
N SER A 76 3.87 -23.84 9.38
CA SER A 76 3.52 -22.71 10.26
C SER A 76 4.14 -21.40 9.77
N GLU A 77 5.40 -21.39 9.34
CA GLU A 77 6.08 -20.19 8.81
C GLU A 77 5.39 -19.67 7.53
N ILE A 78 5.04 -20.56 6.61
CA ILE A 78 4.28 -20.21 5.39
C ILE A 78 2.90 -19.64 5.75
N SER A 79 2.19 -20.26 6.70
CA SER A 79 0.87 -19.80 7.13
C SER A 79 0.92 -18.40 7.76
N LYS A 80 1.91 -18.16 8.65
CA LYS A 80 2.13 -16.83 9.24
C LYS A 80 2.41 -15.79 8.16
N LYS A 81 3.32 -16.11 7.24
CA LYS A 81 3.64 -15.21 6.13
C LYS A 81 2.43 -14.89 5.28
N TRP A 82 1.59 -15.87 4.95
CA TRP A 82 0.36 -15.63 4.21
C TRP A 82 -0.56 -14.64 4.92
N VAL A 83 -0.76 -14.81 6.24
CA VAL A 83 -1.59 -13.91 7.04
C VAL A 83 -1.01 -12.49 7.08
N GLU A 84 0.31 -12.37 7.24
CA GLU A 84 1.03 -11.09 7.20
C GLU A 84 0.89 -10.41 5.83
N ASP A 85 1.11 -11.14 4.74
CA ASP A 85 0.98 -10.64 3.38
C ASP A 85 -0.48 -10.15 3.11
N MET A 86 -1.49 -10.88 3.58
CA MET A 86 -2.90 -10.45 3.49
C MET A 86 -3.20 -9.19 4.30
N LYS A 87 -2.58 -9.06 5.48
CA LYS A 87 -2.72 -7.86 6.30
C LYS A 87 -2.13 -6.65 5.58
N VAL A 88 -0.93 -6.77 5.01
CA VAL A 88 -0.26 -5.69 4.28
C VAL A 88 -1.09 -5.24 3.08
N LEU A 89 -1.63 -6.18 2.29
CA LEU A 89 -2.53 -5.86 1.18
C LEU A 89 -3.80 -5.12 1.65
N GLY A 90 -4.40 -5.57 2.76
CA GLY A 90 -5.57 -4.93 3.35
C GLY A 90 -5.28 -3.50 3.82
N ASP A 91 -4.16 -3.31 4.52
CA ASP A 91 -3.73 -2.02 5.05
C ASP A 91 -3.43 -1.03 3.89
N MET A 92 -2.79 -1.47 2.80
CA MET A 92 -2.60 -0.65 1.59
C MET A 92 -3.93 -0.20 0.95
N GLY A 93 -4.93 -1.08 0.93
CA GLY A 93 -6.25 -0.76 0.40
C GLY A 93 -7.00 0.28 1.24
N ILE A 94 -6.89 0.19 2.57
CA ILE A 94 -7.47 1.17 3.50
C ILE A 94 -6.77 2.52 3.35
N GLU A 95 -5.43 2.55 3.35
CA GLU A 95 -4.68 3.80 3.18
C GLU A 95 -5.03 4.51 1.87
N PHE A 96 -5.12 3.76 0.76
CA PHE A 96 -5.51 4.34 -0.52
C PHE A 96 -6.88 5.01 -0.46
N LYS A 97 -7.87 4.30 0.10
CA LYS A 97 -9.23 4.81 0.26
C LYS A 97 -9.23 6.08 1.10
N ASP A 98 -8.54 6.07 2.24
CA ASP A 98 -8.47 7.20 3.17
C ASP A 98 -7.81 8.43 2.52
N GLU A 99 -6.74 8.23 1.75
CA GLU A 99 -6.08 9.33 1.01
C GLU A 99 -6.96 9.90 -0.11
N VAL A 100 -7.69 9.06 -0.84
CA VAL A 100 -8.69 9.54 -1.83
C VAL A 100 -9.79 10.36 -1.13
N GLU A 101 -10.34 9.87 -0.02
CA GLU A 101 -11.37 10.58 0.74
C GLU A 101 -10.87 11.95 1.24
N LYS A 102 -9.63 12.03 1.73
CA LYS A 102 -8.99 13.30 2.13
C LYS A 102 -8.83 14.28 0.97
N ILE A 103 -8.40 13.81 -0.20
CA ILE A 103 -8.24 14.65 -1.41
C ILE A 103 -9.60 15.23 -1.81
N LEU A 104 -10.65 14.42 -1.82
CA LEU A 104 -12.01 14.85 -2.17
C LEU A 104 -12.62 15.80 -1.12
N ALA A 105 -12.43 15.52 0.17
CA ALA A 105 -12.91 16.39 1.25
C ALA A 105 -12.27 17.78 1.22
N THR A 106 -10.96 17.86 0.94
CA THR A 106 -10.24 19.14 0.79
C THR A 106 -10.77 19.97 -0.37
N SER A 107 -11.15 19.29 -1.46
CA SER A 107 -11.75 19.92 -2.65
C SER A 107 -13.12 20.52 -2.35
N ARG A 108 -13.94 19.81 -1.56
CA ARG A 108 -15.27 20.28 -1.13
C ARG A 108 -15.19 21.49 -0.20
N ASN A 109 -14.22 21.50 0.72
CA ASN A 109 -14.02 22.61 1.66
C ASN A 109 -13.49 23.90 0.97
N GLY A 110 -12.90 23.79 -0.22
CA GLY A 110 -12.55 24.94 -1.05
C GLY A 110 -13.75 25.57 -1.78
N ALA A 111 -14.81 24.79 -2.04
CA ALA A 111 -16.03 25.23 -2.71
C ALA A 111 -17.05 25.90 -1.76
N ASP A 112 -16.93 25.68 -0.45
CA ASP A 112 -17.89 26.13 0.57
C ASP A 112 -17.58 27.50 1.21
N LYS A 113 -16.61 28.29 0.71
CA LYS A 113 -16.52 29.70 1.11
C LYS A 113 -17.72 30.45 0.51
N PRO A 114 -18.72 30.87 1.31
CA PRO A 114 -19.87 31.55 0.76
C PRO A 114 -19.41 32.90 0.24
N ALA A 115 -19.87 33.25 -0.97
CA ALA A 115 -19.87 34.62 -1.45
C ALA A 115 -20.52 35.50 -0.36
N GLY A 116 -19.68 36.23 0.37
CA GLY A 116 -20.11 37.14 1.40
C GLY A 116 -20.96 38.24 0.79
N LYS A 117 -22.27 38.17 1.07
CA LYS A 117 -23.21 39.28 1.26
C LYS A 117 -22.75 40.63 0.68
N THR A 118 -23.34 41.04 -0.42
CA THR A 118 -23.64 42.45 -0.68
C THR A 118 -25.11 42.57 -1.06
N GLY A 119 -25.94 42.63 -0.02
CA GLY A 119 -27.19 43.35 -0.06
C GLY A 119 -26.96 44.78 0.43
N ALA A 120 -27.81 45.68 -0.06
CA ALA A 120 -27.86 47.14 0.10
C ALA A 120 -27.04 47.93 -0.94
#